data_AF-A0A2M9ZW95-F1
#
_entry.id   AF-A0A2M9ZW95-F1
#
_cell.length_a   1.000
_cell.length_b   1.000
_cell.length_c   1.000
_cell.angle_alpha   90.00
_cell.angle_beta   90.00
_cell.angle_gamma   90.00
#
_symmetry.space_group_name_H-M   'P 1'
#
loop_
_entity.id
_entity.type
_entity.pdbx_description
1 polymer ?
#
loop_
_entity_poly.entity_id
_entity_poly.type
_entity_poly.pdbx_seq_one_letter_code
_entity_poly.pdbx_strand_id
1 'polypeptide(L)'
;MKKIILISIFLLISKCSSQYGVIKEVKDDFKNSSALTLEIYTNTENTAKGAKTLFLNFTKSFDSNSAGVIKCSISAKTLVGGPQRFSSSIFLKIDNKKINIKLTANKIAATELLELSIRSGEFILTNELQNDILNASSMSVRFYSNEIAYDAYYSDSDLNIIKELIKRKPII
;
A
#
# COMPACT_ATOMS: atom_id res chain seq x y z
N MET A 1 42.86 35.47 -12.54
CA MET A 1 41.54 36.05 -12.19
C MET A 1 40.45 35.11 -12.67
N LYS A 2 39.41 34.95 -11.84
CA LYS A 2 38.21 34.09 -11.96
C LYS A 2 37.61 34.13 -13.39
N LYS A 3 37.04 33.03 -13.91
CA LYS A 3 35.66 32.59 -13.61
C LYS A 3 35.49 31.08 -13.84
N ILE A 4 35.09 30.41 -12.77
CA ILE A 4 34.56 29.05 -12.73
C ILE A 4 33.16 29.10 -13.36
N ILE A 5 32.94 28.36 -14.46
CA ILE A 5 31.59 28.09 -14.96
C ILE A 5 31.06 26.91 -14.14
N LEU A 6 30.20 27.23 -13.19
CA LEU A 6 29.50 26.27 -12.34
C LEU A 6 28.39 25.63 -13.19
N ILE A 7 28.68 24.50 -13.83
CA ILE A 7 27.65 23.68 -14.49
C ILE A 7 26.85 23.02 -13.38
N SER A 8 25.64 23.53 -13.22
CA SER A 8 24.50 23.02 -12.47
C SER A 8 24.45 21.50 -12.32
N ILE A 9 24.95 21.01 -11.19
CA ILE A 9 24.60 19.70 -10.63
C ILE A 9 23.22 19.86 -9.98
N PHE A 10 22.17 19.83 -10.81
CA PHE A 10 20.77 19.84 -10.37
C PHE A 10 20.08 18.51 -10.72
N LEU A 11 20.78 17.38 -10.55
CA LEU A 11 20.30 16.05 -10.95
C LEU A 11 20.37 14.97 -9.85
N LEU A 12 20.53 15.35 -8.57
CA LEU A 12 20.74 14.35 -7.50
C LEU A 12 19.85 14.47 -6.26
N ILE A 13 18.73 15.20 -6.30
CA ILE A 13 17.87 15.37 -5.11
C ILE A 13 16.59 14.49 -5.09
N SER A 14 16.27 13.71 -6.13
CA SER A 14 14.96 13.01 -6.18
C SER A 14 14.94 11.52 -5.81
N LYS A 15 16.06 10.89 -5.41
CA LYS A 15 16.09 9.42 -5.18
C LYS A 15 15.82 8.95 -3.75
N CYS A 16 15.39 9.82 -2.82
CA CYS A 16 15.08 9.39 -1.45
C CYS A 16 13.76 9.96 -0.91
N SER A 17 12.77 10.16 -1.77
CA SER A 17 11.39 10.39 -1.35
C SER A 17 10.59 9.15 -1.73
N SER A 18 10.12 8.38 -0.75
CA SER A 18 9.07 7.40 -0.99
C SER A 18 7.83 8.15 -1.47
N GLN A 19 7.68 8.27 -2.79
CA GLN A 19 6.48 8.86 -3.40
C GLN A 19 5.34 7.85 -3.25
N TYR A 20 4.45 8.15 -2.32
CA TYR A 20 3.15 7.48 -2.15
C TYR A 20 2.19 7.96 -3.25
N GLY A 21 1.26 7.10 -3.67
CA GLY A 21 0.26 7.43 -4.70
C GLY A 21 0.82 7.48 -6.13
N VAL A 22 2.01 6.93 -6.38
CA VAL A 22 2.61 6.88 -7.71
C VAL A 22 2.80 5.42 -8.13
N ILE A 23 2.26 5.06 -9.29
CA ILE A 23 2.50 3.73 -9.91
C ILE A 23 3.91 3.71 -10.49
N LYS A 24 4.72 2.76 -10.04
CA LYS A 24 6.11 2.56 -10.49
C LYS A 24 6.20 1.26 -11.27
N GLU A 25 7.02 1.26 -12.32
CA GLU A 25 7.35 0.05 -13.06
C GLU A 25 8.71 -0.48 -12.62
N VAL A 26 8.81 -1.78 -12.38
CA VAL A 26 10.02 -2.50 -12.02
C VAL A 26 10.23 -3.60 -13.05
N LYS A 27 11.38 -3.61 -13.72
CA LYS A 27 11.79 -4.66 -14.66
C LYS A 27 12.87 -5.53 -14.00
N ASP A 28 12.75 -6.85 -14.16
CA ASP A 28 13.75 -7.83 -13.76
C ASP A 28 14.19 -8.60 -15.01
N ASP A 29 15.30 -8.17 -15.59
CA ASP A 29 15.85 -8.71 -16.84
C ASP A 29 16.33 -10.17 -16.68
N PHE A 30 16.74 -10.56 -15.46
CA PHE A 30 17.16 -11.95 -15.20
C PHE A 30 15.99 -12.92 -15.24
N LYS A 31 14.80 -12.47 -14.82
CA LYS A 31 13.57 -13.26 -14.86
C LYS A 31 12.72 -12.99 -16.08
N ASN A 32 13.14 -12.08 -16.96
CA ASN A 32 12.35 -11.56 -18.07
C ASN A 32 10.91 -11.22 -17.63
N SER A 33 10.80 -10.46 -16.54
CA SER A 33 9.53 -10.15 -15.91
C SER A 33 9.42 -8.66 -15.58
N SER A 34 8.19 -8.16 -15.50
CA SER A 34 7.92 -6.80 -15.06
C SER A 34 6.84 -6.77 -13.99
N ALA A 35 6.85 -5.72 -13.17
CA ALA A 35 5.83 -5.48 -12.17
C ALA A 35 5.49 -4.00 -12.09
N LEU A 36 4.20 -3.71 -11.88
CA LEU A 36 3.75 -2.39 -11.47
C LEU A 36 3.53 -2.40 -9.95
N THR A 37 4.10 -1.43 -9.25
CA THR A 37 3.96 -1.28 -7.81
C THR A 37 3.28 0.04 -7.46
N LEU A 38 2.42 0.02 -6.44
CA LEU A 38 1.74 1.19 -5.89
C LEU A 38 1.72 1.08 -4.37
N GLU A 39 2.21 2.11 -3.71
CA GLU A 39 2.13 2.24 -2.26
C GLU A 39 1.28 3.48 -1.93
N ILE A 40 0.26 3.30 -1.10
CA ILE A 40 -0.62 4.36 -0.60
C ILE A 40 -0.78 4.22 0.91
N TYR A 41 -1.10 5.31 1.59
CA TYR A 41 -1.38 5.29 3.02
C TYR A 41 -2.55 6.22 3.36
N THR A 42 -3.18 5.95 4.48
CA THR A 42 -4.18 6.83 5.08
C THR A 42 -4.10 6.74 6.60
N ASN A 43 -4.63 7.75 7.28
CA ASN A 43 -4.81 7.72 8.72
C ASN A 43 -6.22 7.28 9.06
N THR A 44 -6.36 6.51 10.14
CA THR A 44 -7.67 6.16 10.66
C THR A 44 -8.32 7.38 11.29
N GLU A 45 -9.64 7.32 11.47
CA GLU A 45 -10.32 8.20 12.39
C GLU A 45 -9.67 8.14 13.79
N ASN A 46 -9.77 9.25 14.53
CA ASN A 46 -9.19 9.33 15.86
C ASN A 46 -10.03 8.53 16.86
N THR A 47 -9.38 7.71 17.67
CA THR A 47 -10.04 6.92 18.73
C THR A 47 -9.52 7.36 20.11
N ALA A 48 -10.09 6.82 21.19
CA ALA A 48 -9.55 7.01 22.54
C ALA A 48 -8.09 6.54 22.71
N LYS A 49 -7.54 5.79 21.75
CA LYS A 49 -6.14 5.33 21.72
C LYS A 49 -5.32 5.97 20.58
N GLY A 50 -5.81 7.10 20.06
CA GLY A 50 -5.20 7.84 18.96
C GLY A 50 -5.58 7.31 17.59
N ALA A 51 -5.10 8.00 16.55
CA ALA A 51 -5.17 7.54 15.17
C ALA A 51 -4.02 6.59 14.84
N LYS A 52 -4.20 5.76 13.81
CA LYS A 52 -3.21 4.81 13.27
C LYS A 52 -2.99 5.10 11.79
N THR A 53 -1.83 4.74 11.26
CA THR A 53 -1.55 4.86 9.83
C THR A 53 -1.60 3.48 9.18
N LEU A 54 -2.38 3.37 8.11
CA LEU A 54 -2.55 2.15 7.33
C LEU A 54 -1.92 2.32 5.96
N PHE A 55 -1.12 1.34 5.53
CA PHE A 55 -0.44 1.28 4.26
C PHE A 55 -0.99 0.14 3.41
N LEU A 56 -1.25 0.40 2.13
CA LEU A 56 -1.55 -0.61 1.12
C LEU A 56 -0.46 -0.60 0.06
N ASN A 57 0.10 -1.78 -0.18
CA ASN A 57 1.11 -2.04 -1.20
C ASN A 57 0.52 -3.00 -2.23
N PHE A 58 0.34 -2.52 -3.45
CA PHE A 58 -0.09 -3.35 -4.56
C PHE A 58 1.11 -3.67 -5.45
N THR A 59 1.23 -4.94 -5.82
CA THR A 59 2.20 -5.42 -6.80
C THR A 59 1.44 -6.22 -7.86
N LYS A 60 1.42 -5.69 -9.08
CA LYS A 60 0.87 -6.35 -10.26
C LYS A 60 2.02 -6.91 -11.07
N SER A 61 2.20 -8.23 -11.03
CA SER A 61 3.29 -8.92 -11.73
C SER A 61 2.81 -9.43 -13.09
N PHE A 62 3.67 -9.29 -14.10
CA PHE A 62 3.49 -9.80 -15.44
C PHE A 62 4.63 -10.79 -15.74
N ASP A 63 4.28 -12.05 -15.94
CA ASP A 63 5.16 -13.01 -16.61
C ASP A 63 4.85 -13.00 -18.11
N SER A 64 5.73 -13.58 -18.92
CA SER A 64 5.68 -13.52 -20.38
C SER A 64 4.41 -14.08 -21.01
N ASN A 65 3.53 -14.78 -20.25
CA ASN A 65 2.33 -15.44 -20.77
C ASN A 65 1.06 -15.27 -19.89
N SER A 66 1.07 -14.49 -18.80
CA SER A 66 -0.10 -14.37 -17.91
C SER A 66 -0.83 -13.04 -18.04
N ALA A 67 -2.13 -13.07 -17.72
CA ALA A 67 -3.02 -11.91 -17.69
C ALA A 67 -2.66 -10.87 -16.60
N GLY A 68 -1.58 -11.09 -15.84
CA GLY A 68 -1.13 -10.30 -14.71
C GLY A 68 -1.82 -10.74 -13.41
N VAL A 69 -1.03 -11.03 -12.38
CA VAL A 69 -1.53 -11.33 -11.02
C VAL A 69 -1.31 -10.10 -10.15
N ILE A 70 -2.38 -9.55 -9.58
CA ILE A 70 -2.31 -8.44 -8.63
C ILE A 70 -2.31 -9.00 -7.21
N LYS A 71 -1.16 -8.91 -6.53
CA LYS A 71 -1.03 -9.15 -5.10
C LYS A 71 -1.16 -7.82 -4.37
N CYS A 72 -1.95 -7.80 -3.31
CA CYS A 72 -2.00 -6.67 -2.39
C CYS A 72 -1.49 -7.13 -1.02
N SER A 73 -0.49 -6.43 -0.54
CA SER A 73 0.01 -6.53 0.83
C SER A 73 -0.51 -5.31 1.59
N ILE A 74 -1.28 -5.57 2.63
CA ILE A 74 -1.73 -4.53 3.56
C ILE A 74 -0.83 -4.55 4.78
N SER A 75 -0.45 -3.39 5.28
CA SER A 75 0.27 -3.28 6.55
C SER A 75 -0.22 -2.10 7.37
N ALA A 76 -0.52 -2.33 8.64
CA ALA A 76 -0.86 -1.27 9.59
C ALA A 76 0.37 -0.97 10.44
N LYS A 77 0.76 0.31 10.55
CA LYS A 77 1.86 0.75 11.42
C LYS A 77 1.29 1.55 12.58
N THR A 78 1.74 1.23 13.78
CA THR A 78 1.46 2.03 14.98
C THR A 78 2.75 2.36 15.71
N LEU A 79 2.86 3.61 16.17
CA LEU A 79 3.79 3.97 17.23
C LEU A 79 3.38 3.18 18.49
N VAL A 80 4.36 2.55 19.13
CA VAL A 80 4.09 1.68 20.27
C VAL A 80 3.78 2.52 21.51
N GLY A 81 2.60 2.28 22.05
CA GLY A 81 2.26 2.51 23.45
C GLY A 81 1.73 1.19 24.01
N GLY A 82 2.65 0.29 24.37
CA GLY A 82 2.37 -1.07 24.86
C GLY A 82 2.06 -2.12 23.78
N PRO A 83 1.90 -3.40 24.16
CA PRO A 83 1.70 -4.52 23.24
C PRO A 83 0.28 -4.50 22.63
N GLN A 84 0.08 -3.69 21.59
CA GLN A 84 -1.17 -3.68 20.84
C GLN A 84 -1.24 -4.87 19.89
N ARG A 85 -2.23 -5.75 20.11
CA ARG A 85 -2.49 -6.93 19.27
C ARG A 85 -3.52 -6.56 18.22
N PHE A 86 -3.08 -6.42 16.97
CA PHE A 86 -4.00 -6.38 15.83
C PHE A 86 -4.74 -7.72 15.70
N SER A 87 -6.01 -7.66 15.27
CA SER A 87 -6.80 -8.84 14.93
C SER A 87 -6.12 -9.67 13.84
N SER A 88 -6.41 -10.97 13.82
CA SER A 88 -5.94 -11.90 12.77
C SER A 88 -6.65 -11.70 11.42
N SER A 89 -7.56 -10.73 11.32
CA SER A 89 -8.30 -10.39 10.12
C SER A 89 -8.61 -8.90 10.05
N ILE A 90 -8.82 -8.42 8.84
CA ILE A 90 -9.32 -7.08 8.54
C ILE A 90 -10.50 -7.18 7.57
N PHE A 91 -11.25 -6.09 7.44
CA PHE A 91 -12.36 -6.00 6.52
C PHE A 91 -12.09 -4.90 5.49
N LEU A 92 -11.89 -5.30 4.24
CA LEU A 92 -11.92 -4.37 3.11
C LEU A 92 -13.38 -4.08 2.78
N LYS A 93 -13.74 -2.80 2.79
CA LYS A 93 -15.06 -2.32 2.38
C LYS A 93 -14.93 -1.61 1.05
N ILE A 94 -15.74 -2.05 0.09
CA ILE A 94 -15.85 -1.46 -1.24
C ILE A 94 -17.32 -1.12 -1.41
N ASP A 95 -17.65 0.18 -1.32
CA ASP A 95 -19.01 0.65 -1.12
C ASP A 95 -19.70 -0.12 0.03
N ASN A 96 -20.78 -0.84 -0.29
CA ASN A 96 -21.54 -1.63 0.67
C ASN A 96 -21.01 -3.06 0.85
N LYS A 97 -20.12 -3.53 -0.02
CA LYS A 97 -19.55 -4.89 0.03
C LYS A 97 -18.43 -4.95 1.07
N LYS A 98 -18.44 -6.00 1.88
CA LYS A 98 -17.43 -6.24 2.93
C LYS A 98 -16.72 -7.56 2.65
N ILE A 99 -15.40 -7.53 2.67
CA ILE A 99 -14.54 -8.67 2.35
C ILE A 99 -13.62 -8.89 3.54
N ASN A 100 -13.68 -10.08 4.13
CA ASN A 100 -12.81 -10.49 5.21
C ASN A 100 -11.47 -10.97 4.64
N ILE A 101 -10.38 -10.36 5.07
CA ILE A 101 -9.01 -10.71 4.68
C ILE A 101 -8.28 -11.19 5.93
N LYS A 102 -7.79 -12.43 5.91
CA LYS A 102 -6.97 -12.99 6.98
C LYS A 102 -5.55 -12.41 6.94
N LEU A 103 -5.03 -12.00 8.08
CA LEU A 103 -3.64 -11.54 8.22
C LEU A 103 -2.75 -12.72 8.58
N THR A 104 -1.66 -12.88 7.83
CA THR A 104 -0.76 -14.04 7.93
C THR A 104 0.57 -13.73 8.61
N ALA A 105 0.98 -12.46 8.72
CA ALA A 105 2.29 -12.09 9.24
C ALA A 105 2.28 -10.98 10.30
N ASN A 106 3.05 -11.20 11.36
CA ASN A 106 3.51 -10.17 12.29
C ASN A 106 4.97 -9.89 11.98
N LYS A 107 5.29 -8.64 11.63
CA LYS A 107 6.69 -8.20 11.60
C LYS A 107 6.83 -7.09 12.64
N ILE A 108 7.60 -7.33 13.68
CA ILE A 108 8.07 -6.23 14.54
C ILE A 108 9.27 -5.65 13.82
N ALA A 109 9.17 -4.39 13.41
CA ALA A 109 10.32 -3.66 12.87
C ALA A 109 10.81 -2.72 13.98
N ALA A 110 12.01 -3.00 14.51
CA ALA A 110 12.71 -2.04 15.33
C ALA A 110 13.40 -1.04 14.39
N THR A 111 13.10 0.25 14.56
CA THR A 111 13.97 1.32 14.05
C THR A 111 14.78 1.86 15.22
N GLU A 112 15.95 2.44 14.97
CA GLU A 112 16.90 2.86 16.03
C GLU A 112 16.32 3.79 17.10
N LEU A 113 15.14 4.39 16.86
CA LEU A 113 14.51 5.38 17.75
C LEU A 113 13.05 5.05 18.14
N LEU A 114 12.40 4.09 17.48
CA LEU A 114 10.97 3.79 17.69
C LEU A 114 10.70 2.29 17.52
N GLU A 115 9.96 1.71 18.48
CA GLU A 115 9.29 0.43 18.29
C GLU A 115 8.06 0.66 17.40
N LEU A 116 8.01 -0.07 16.26
CA LEU A 116 6.85 -0.09 15.37
C LEU A 116 6.25 -1.49 15.39
N SER A 117 4.97 -1.57 15.81
CA SER A 117 4.19 -2.79 15.60
C SER A 117 3.61 -2.75 14.19
N ILE A 118 4.05 -3.69 13.36
CA ILE A 118 3.55 -3.87 11.99
C ILE A 118 2.85 -5.23 11.90
N ARG A 119 1.55 -5.20 11.61
CA ARG A 119 0.85 -6.41 11.14
C ARG A 119 0.57 -6.27 9.66
N SER A 120 0.82 -7.35 8.94
CA SER A 120 0.63 -7.42 7.52
C SER A 120 -0.13 -8.67 7.10
N GLY A 121 -0.94 -8.52 6.07
CA GLY A 121 -1.58 -9.61 5.37
C GLY A 121 -1.35 -9.46 3.89
N GLU A 122 -1.41 -10.56 3.17
CA GLU A 122 -1.35 -10.56 1.72
C GLU A 122 -2.56 -11.28 1.17
N PHE A 123 -3.14 -10.73 0.11
CA PHE A 123 -4.24 -11.34 -0.61
C PHE A 123 -4.12 -11.05 -2.10
N ILE A 124 -4.74 -11.91 -2.89
CA ILE A 124 -4.80 -11.75 -4.35
C ILE A 124 -6.07 -10.98 -4.68
N LEU A 125 -5.96 -9.96 -5.53
CA LEU A 125 -7.12 -9.30 -6.12
C LEU A 125 -7.66 -10.22 -7.23
N THR A 126 -8.64 -11.05 -6.89
CA THR A 126 -9.36 -11.88 -7.87
C THR A 126 -10.04 -11.00 -8.92
N ASN A 127 -10.37 -11.57 -10.08
CA ASN A 127 -11.04 -10.81 -11.15
C ASN A 127 -12.37 -10.20 -10.68
N GLU A 128 -13.12 -10.90 -9.81
CA GLU A 128 -14.32 -10.38 -9.18
C GLU A 128 -14.01 -9.13 -8.34
N LEU A 129 -12.99 -9.21 -7.46
CA LEU A 129 -12.60 -8.09 -6.62
C LEU A 129 -12.04 -6.91 -7.42
N GLN A 130 -11.30 -7.19 -8.50
CA GLN A 130 -10.85 -6.14 -9.43
C GLN A 130 -12.07 -5.41 -10.03
N ASN A 131 -13.08 -6.14 -10.51
CA ASN A 131 -14.30 -5.54 -11.06
C ASN A 131 -15.08 -4.75 -10.00
N ASP A 132 -15.15 -5.24 -8.77
CA ASP A 132 -15.76 -4.48 -7.66
C ASP A 132 -15.04 -3.14 -7.46
N ILE A 133 -13.70 -3.15 -7.35
CA ILE A 133 -12.90 -1.94 -7.16
C ILE A 133 -13.04 -0.98 -8.34
N LEU A 134 -13.06 -1.49 -9.58
CA LEU A 134 -13.20 -0.69 -10.79
C LEU A 134 -14.51 0.10 -10.83
N ASN A 135 -15.59 -0.47 -10.29
CA ASN A 135 -16.92 0.14 -10.26
C ASN A 135 -17.21 0.89 -8.95
N ALA A 136 -16.31 0.82 -7.96
CA ALA A 136 -16.54 1.36 -6.63
C ALA A 136 -16.61 2.89 -6.62
N SER A 137 -17.44 3.44 -5.75
CA SER A 137 -17.42 4.88 -5.41
C SER A 137 -16.53 5.19 -4.20
N SER A 138 -16.30 4.20 -3.33
CA SER A 138 -15.61 4.38 -2.07
C SER A 138 -14.85 3.11 -1.65
N MET A 139 -13.74 3.31 -0.93
CA MET A 139 -12.93 2.22 -0.39
C MET A 139 -12.45 2.56 1.02
N SER A 140 -12.63 1.64 1.94
CA SER A 140 -12.11 1.77 3.31
C SER A 140 -11.69 0.41 3.87
N VAL A 141 -10.86 0.45 4.91
CA VAL A 141 -10.45 -0.75 5.63
C VAL A 141 -10.80 -0.59 7.09
N ARG A 142 -11.49 -1.58 7.65
CA ARG A 142 -11.68 -1.72 9.09
C ARG A 142 -10.75 -2.79 9.64
N PHE A 143 -10.02 -2.46 10.70
CA PHE A 143 -9.24 -3.42 11.47
C PHE A 143 -9.44 -3.20 12.96
N TYR A 144 -9.06 -4.19 13.77
CA TYR A 144 -9.19 -4.11 15.21
C TYR A 144 -7.80 -4.18 15.85
N SER A 145 -7.58 -3.34 16.85
CA SER A 145 -6.42 -3.46 17.74
C SER A 145 -6.95 -3.58 19.15
N ASN A 146 -6.71 -4.75 19.76
CA ASN A 146 -7.43 -5.21 20.95
C ASN A 146 -8.96 -5.17 20.70
N GLU A 147 -9.72 -4.43 21.50
CA GLU A 147 -11.19 -4.32 21.40
C GLU A 147 -11.65 -3.08 20.62
N ILE A 148 -10.72 -2.30 20.05
CA ILE A 148 -11.02 -1.03 19.39
C ILE A 148 -11.02 -1.22 17.87
N ALA A 149 -12.12 -0.81 17.24
CA ALA A 149 -12.23 -0.73 15.78
C ALA A 149 -11.58 0.56 15.26
N TYR A 150 -10.84 0.43 14.17
CA TYR A 150 -10.25 1.53 13.43
C TYR A 150 -10.72 1.46 11.98
N ASP A 151 -11.29 2.55 11.48
CA ASP A 151 -11.65 2.71 10.09
C ASP A 151 -10.66 3.65 9.40
N ALA A 152 -10.10 3.19 8.29
CA ALA A 152 -9.19 3.90 7.42
C ALA A 152 -9.87 4.12 6.07
N TYR A 153 -10.15 5.38 5.74
CA TYR A 153 -10.80 5.76 4.49
C TYR A 153 -9.75 6.20 3.47
N TYR A 154 -9.84 5.68 2.25
CA TYR A 154 -9.00 6.11 1.14
C TYR A 154 -9.73 7.20 0.36
N SER A 155 -8.99 8.22 -0.07
CA SER A 155 -9.58 9.31 -0.85
C SER A 155 -10.00 8.85 -2.24
N ASP A 156 -10.88 9.61 -2.89
CA ASP A 156 -11.25 9.36 -4.29
C ASP A 156 -10.02 9.34 -5.21
N SER A 157 -9.03 10.18 -4.92
CA SER A 157 -7.75 10.18 -5.64
C SER A 157 -7.00 8.86 -5.48
N ASP A 158 -6.88 8.35 -4.25
CA ASP A 158 -6.24 7.06 -3.99
C ASP A 158 -6.97 5.93 -4.72
N LEU A 159 -8.30 5.89 -4.61
CA LEU A 159 -9.13 4.90 -5.29
C LEU A 159 -8.94 4.96 -6.82
N ASN A 160 -8.88 6.15 -7.40
CA ASN A 160 -8.64 6.32 -8.84
C ASN A 160 -7.26 5.80 -9.27
N ILE A 161 -6.23 6.00 -8.46
CA ILE A 161 -4.88 5.46 -8.75
C ILE A 161 -4.86 3.93 -8.63
N ILE A 162 -5.57 3.33 -7.67
CA ILE A 162 -5.73 1.87 -7.60
C ILE A 162 -6.43 1.35 -8.85
N LYS A 163 -7.50 2.02 -9.30
CA LYS A 163 -8.21 1.67 -10.54
C LYS A 163 -7.29 1.78 -11.77
N GLU A 164 -6.43 2.79 -11.81
CA GLU A 164 -5.42 2.93 -12.86
C GLU A 164 -4.46 1.72 -12.85
N LEU A 165 -3.92 1.33 -11.70
CA LEU A 165 -3.04 0.16 -11.58
C LEU A 165 -3.71 -1.13 -12.09
N ILE A 166 -4.98 -1.34 -11.76
CA ILE A 166 -5.76 -2.49 -12.23
C ILE A 166 -5.86 -2.49 -13.76
N LYS A 167 -6.08 -1.34 -14.39
CA LYS A 167 -6.21 -1.22 -15.86
C LYS A 167 -4.86 -1.25 -16.59
N ARG A 168 -3.80 -0.76 -15.95
CA ARG A 168 -2.50 -0.50 -16.59
C ARG A 168 -1.80 -1.80 -16.97
N LYS A 169 -1.18 -1.80 -18.16
CA LYS A 169 -0.29 -2.83 -18.66
C LYS A 169 1.16 -2.33 -18.56
N PRO A 170 2.17 -3.22 -18.48
CA PRO A 170 3.57 -2.80 -18.45
C PRO A 170 3.93 -2.18 -19.80
N ILE A 171 4.90 -1.26 -19.80
CA ILE A 171 5.43 -0.69 -21.02
C ILE A 171 6.50 -1.66 -21.52
N ILE A 172 6.12 -2.50 -22.49
CA ILE A 172 7.01 -3.49 -23.12
C ILE A 172 8.06 -2.74 -23.94
#